data_AF-A0A6L9U567-F1
#
_entry.id   AF-A0A6L9U567-F1
#
_cell.length_a   1.000
_cell.length_b   1.000
_cell.length_c   1.000
_cell.angle_alpha   90.00
_cell.angle_beta   90.00
_cell.angle_gamma   90.00
#
_symmetry.space_group_name_H-M   'P 1'
#
loop_
_entity.id
_entity.type
_entity.pdbx_description
1 polymer ?
#
loop_
_entity_poly.entity_id
_entity_poly.type
_entity_poly.pdbx_seq_one_letter_code
_entity_poly.pdbx_strand_id
1 'polypeptide(L)'
;MIRLLIFAILILALGYGFSWLADRPGDLSLVWEGQLYQTKLIVAAAILIALVAAVMILWWFVRLIWTSPHSVTRYFRARKRDRGYQALSTGLIAAGAGNALLARKMAARTRGLIRADQEPLINLLEAQAALIEGKHDEARQKFELMANDPETRELGLRGLYLEAKRLGAHEAARQYAEKAADQAPYLPWAAQATLEYRSQAGRWDDAIKLLDQQKVAHVVDKTTANRQRAVLLTARADDKLESDPAGARDDALSALKLVADFVPAALIAAKALFREDKVRKAASILEQVWKTHPHPEIGRAYVRARSGDSVTDRLKRAERLEAIRPNNVEALLLTAKAAMDAGDFGKARAKAEAAARIDAREGAFLLLADIEEAETGDQGRVRHWMAQALRAPRDPAWVADGFVSEKWLPLSPVTGRLDAFEWKAPFGQIEGPVEEGSTVSVDAALKSLPPMREAAPATTTEAQNSPKVASPTADTYVMELEPATAKPAPSAAAATPQQPSEQRPFFGGAPDDPGVKDRRLEPEPKTRLKLF
;
A
#
# COMPACT_ATOMS: atom_id res chain seq x y z
N MET A 1 -27.95 25.53 57.08
CA MET A 1 -29.25 25.74 57.75
C MET A 1 -29.11 26.51 59.07
N ILE A 2 -28.14 26.18 59.95
CA ILE A 2 -27.92 26.89 61.24
C ILE A 2 -27.69 28.41 61.09
N ARG A 3 -26.97 28.86 60.05
CA ARG A 3 -26.71 30.29 59.78
C ARG A 3 -27.98 31.09 59.45
N LEU A 4 -28.98 30.47 58.80
CA LEU A 4 -30.26 31.10 58.48
C LEU A 4 -31.15 31.22 59.73
N LEU A 5 -31.10 30.21 60.61
CA LEU A 5 -31.87 30.18 61.86
C LEU A 5 -31.36 31.23 62.87
N ILE A 6 -30.03 31.36 63.01
CA ILE A 6 -29.39 32.40 63.83
C ILE A 6 -29.73 33.81 63.29
N PHE A 7 -29.71 33.99 61.97
CA PHE A 7 -30.05 35.27 61.34
C PHE A 7 -31.52 35.65 61.56
N ALA A 8 -32.45 34.69 61.46
CA ALA A 8 -33.88 34.91 61.71
C ALA A 8 -34.15 35.29 63.17
N ILE A 9 -33.52 34.61 64.14
CA ILE A 9 -33.62 34.95 65.57
C ILE A 9 -33.08 36.36 65.82
N LEU A 10 -31.96 36.71 65.19
CA LEU A 10 -31.33 38.01 65.37
C LEU A 10 -32.19 39.15 64.79
N ILE A 11 -32.83 38.94 63.64
CA ILE A 11 -33.80 39.90 63.07
C ILE A 11 -35.02 40.05 63.98
N LEU A 12 -35.56 38.96 64.52
CA LEU A 12 -36.68 39.00 65.46
C LEU A 12 -36.32 39.76 66.73
N ALA A 13 -35.13 39.52 67.29
CA ALA A 13 -34.62 40.24 68.45
C ALA A 13 -34.42 41.74 68.18
N LEU A 14 -33.88 42.09 67.00
CA LEU A 14 -33.76 43.49 66.57
C LEU A 14 -35.13 44.15 66.38
N GLY A 15 -36.06 43.49 65.69
CA GLY A 15 -37.42 43.99 65.49
C GLY A 15 -38.16 44.23 66.80
N TYR A 16 -38.01 43.31 67.77
CA TYR A 16 -38.53 43.48 69.12
C TYR A 16 -37.88 44.67 69.85
N GLY A 17 -36.56 44.81 69.78
CA GLY A 17 -35.83 45.95 70.34
C GLY A 17 -36.25 47.30 69.75
N PHE A 18 -36.53 47.35 68.45
CA PHE A 18 -37.05 48.54 67.77
C PHE A 18 -38.47 48.90 68.19
N SER A 19 -39.36 47.90 68.31
CA SER A 19 -40.73 48.11 68.79
C SER A 19 -40.72 48.69 70.20
N TRP A 20 -39.89 48.12 71.09
CA TRP A 20 -39.78 48.59 72.48
C TRP A 20 -39.21 50.01 72.59
N LEU A 21 -38.26 50.38 71.72
CA LEU A 21 -37.69 51.73 71.70
C LEU A 21 -38.65 52.77 71.11
N ALA A 22 -39.52 52.38 70.18
CA ALA A 22 -40.53 53.26 69.59
C ALA A 22 -41.61 53.71 70.59
N ASP A 23 -41.94 52.85 71.56
CA ASP A 23 -42.96 53.12 72.58
C ASP A 23 -42.49 54.05 73.72
N ARG A 24 -41.22 54.50 73.73
CA ARG A 24 -40.68 55.44 74.72
C ARG A 24 -40.16 56.73 74.08
N PRO A 25 -40.95 57.82 74.04
CA PRO A 25 -40.49 59.11 73.56
C PRO A 25 -39.53 59.73 74.59
N GLY A 26 -38.23 59.71 74.28
CA GLY A 26 -37.21 60.46 75.00
C GLY A 26 -36.60 61.53 74.08
N ASP A 27 -36.21 62.67 74.65
CA ASP A 27 -35.44 63.69 73.94
C ASP A 27 -33.95 63.51 74.26
N LEU A 28 -33.12 63.43 73.22
CA LEU A 28 -31.67 63.36 73.34
C LEU A 28 -31.11 64.76 73.10
N SER A 29 -30.55 65.38 74.13
CA SER A 29 -29.86 66.67 74.01
C SER A 29 -28.36 66.44 73.84
N LEU A 30 -27.84 66.78 72.66
CA LEU A 30 -26.41 66.76 72.39
C LEU A 30 -25.90 68.21 72.48
N VAL A 31 -24.95 68.47 73.39
CA VAL A 31 -24.27 69.77 73.47
C VAL A 31 -22.98 69.66 72.67
N TRP A 32 -22.93 70.36 71.54
CA TRP A 32 -21.74 70.40 70.68
C TRP A 32 -21.36 71.86 70.43
N GLU A 33 -20.13 72.24 70.77
CA GLU A 33 -19.63 73.62 70.67
C GLU A 33 -20.57 74.69 71.27
N GLY A 34 -21.20 74.38 72.41
CA GLY A 34 -22.09 75.32 73.11
C GLY A 34 -23.47 75.51 72.47
N GLN A 35 -23.79 74.82 71.38
CA GLN A 35 -25.13 74.77 70.78
C GLN A 35 -25.86 73.50 71.21
N LEU A 36 -27.11 73.67 71.66
CA LEU A 36 -27.99 72.59 72.11
C LEU A 36 -28.78 72.04 70.92
N TYR A 37 -28.38 70.87 70.43
CA TYR A 37 -29.14 70.14 69.42
C TYR A 37 -30.06 69.14 70.11
N GLN A 38 -31.34 69.50 70.24
CA GLN A 38 -32.38 68.60 70.71
C GLN A 38 -32.90 67.77 69.54
N THR A 39 -32.66 66.46 69.58
CA THR A 39 -33.19 65.52 68.59
C THR A 39 -34.00 64.44 69.28
N LYS A 40 -35.08 63.99 68.63
CA LYS A 40 -35.90 62.89 69.14
C LYS A 40 -35.04 61.61 69.17
N LEU A 41 -35.12 60.82 70.25
CA LEU A 41 -34.34 59.58 70.43
C LEU A 41 -34.41 58.63 69.22
N ILE A 42 -35.58 58.57 68.56
CA ILE A 42 -35.81 57.77 67.35
C ILE A 42 -34.90 58.20 66.20
N VAL A 43 -34.67 59.50 66.02
CA VAL A 43 -33.80 60.04 64.96
C VAL A 43 -32.34 59.72 65.25
N ALA A 44 -31.91 59.86 66.50
CA ALA A 44 -30.55 59.50 66.92
C ALA A 44 -30.28 57.99 66.77
N ALA A 45 -31.24 57.14 67.15
CA ALA A 45 -31.14 55.69 66.96
C ALA A 45 -31.09 55.32 65.46
N ALA A 46 -31.90 55.96 64.61
CA ALA A 46 -31.88 55.73 63.17
C ALA A 46 -30.51 56.10 62.54
N ILE A 47 -29.91 57.22 62.96
CA ILE A 47 -28.57 57.63 62.49
C ILE A 47 -27.50 56.63 62.92
N LEU A 48 -27.54 56.17 64.17
CA LEU A 48 -26.59 55.16 64.67
C LEU A 48 -26.68 53.86 63.88
N ILE A 49 -27.90 53.41 63.58
CA ILE A 49 -28.12 52.18 62.82
C ILE A 49 -27.70 52.35 61.35
N ALA A 50 -27.97 53.51 60.76
CA ALA A 50 -27.46 53.84 59.42
C ALA A 50 -25.93 53.82 59.38
N LEU A 51 -25.25 54.32 60.42
CA LEU A 51 -23.80 54.28 60.55
C LEU A 51 -23.28 52.85 60.65
N VAL A 52 -23.86 52.01 61.52
CA VAL A 52 -23.47 50.60 61.67
C VAL A 52 -23.68 49.84 60.36
N ALA A 53 -24.82 50.06 59.68
CA ALA A 53 -25.10 49.48 58.38
C ALA A 53 -24.05 49.92 57.33
N ALA A 54 -23.70 51.20 57.29
CA ALA A 54 -22.67 51.72 56.39
C ALA A 54 -21.31 51.07 56.62
N VAL A 55 -20.89 50.91 57.89
CA VAL A 55 -19.62 50.23 58.23
C VAL A 55 -19.65 48.76 57.84
N MET A 56 -20.76 48.05 58.06
CA MET A 56 -20.91 46.65 57.64
C MET A 56 -20.87 46.50 56.11
N ILE A 57 -21.51 47.39 55.37
CA ILE A 57 -21.49 47.42 53.91
C ILE A 57 -20.05 47.68 53.42
N LEU A 58 -19.35 48.63 54.03
CA LEU A 58 -17.97 48.95 53.68
C LEU A 58 -17.04 47.76 53.94
N TRP A 59 -17.17 47.10 55.08
CA TRP A 59 -16.40 45.89 55.42
C TRP A 59 -16.68 44.73 54.47
N TRP A 60 -17.95 44.51 54.10
CA TRP A 60 -18.33 43.53 53.09
C TRP A 60 -17.68 43.82 51.74
N PHE A 61 -17.67 45.09 51.31
CA PHE A 61 -17.06 45.52 50.06
C PHE A 61 -15.54 45.27 50.04
N VAL A 62 -14.85 45.64 51.14
CA VAL A 62 -13.41 45.38 51.32
C VAL A 62 -13.12 43.88 51.29
N ARG A 63 -13.91 43.06 52.00
CA ARG A 63 -13.75 41.60 52.02
C ARG A 63 -14.02 40.98 50.65
N LEU A 64 -15.00 41.47 49.90
CA LEU A 64 -15.32 41.01 48.56
C LEU A 64 -14.13 41.26 47.62
N ILE A 65 -13.55 42.46 47.65
CA ILE A 65 -12.38 42.82 46.84
C ILE A 65 -11.16 41.95 47.19
N TRP A 66 -10.90 41.72 48.49
CA TRP A 66 -9.72 40.95 48.93
C TRP A 66 -9.83 39.44 48.73
N THR A 67 -11.03 38.86 48.77
CA THR A 67 -11.24 37.41 48.58
C THR A 67 -11.56 37.01 47.13
N SER A 68 -11.90 37.98 46.28
CA SER A 68 -12.15 37.83 44.82
C SER A 68 -10.95 37.53 43.90
N PRO A 69 -9.66 37.69 44.25
CA PRO A 69 -8.56 37.43 43.31
C PRO A 69 -8.55 36.02 42.73
N HIS A 70 -8.95 35.02 43.54
CA HIS A 70 -8.97 33.62 43.11
C HIS A 70 -10.13 33.28 42.17
N SER A 71 -11.31 33.89 42.33
CA SER A 71 -12.45 33.68 41.42
C SER A 71 -12.25 34.39 40.09
N VAL A 72 -11.71 35.62 40.12
CA VAL A 72 -11.46 36.44 38.93
C VAL A 72 -10.35 35.84 38.06
N THR A 73 -9.24 35.41 38.64
CA THR A 73 -8.16 34.74 37.91
C THR A 73 -8.62 33.43 37.28
N ARG A 74 -9.47 32.65 37.96
CA ARG A 74 -10.07 31.43 37.40
C ARG A 74 -10.99 31.73 36.21
N TYR A 75 -11.83 32.76 36.29
CA TYR A 75 -12.71 33.17 35.20
C TYR A 75 -11.92 33.63 33.96
N PHE A 76 -10.89 34.46 34.15
CA PHE A 76 -10.04 34.90 33.04
C PHE A 76 -9.22 33.77 32.42
N ARG A 77 -8.70 32.83 33.23
CA ARG A 77 -8.03 31.62 32.72
C ARG A 77 -8.97 30.75 31.92
N ALA A 78 -10.20 30.51 32.41
CA ALA A 78 -11.22 29.77 31.67
C ALA A 78 -11.53 30.43 30.32
N ARG A 79 -11.77 31.74 30.31
CA ARG A 79 -12.07 32.48 29.06
C ARG A 79 -10.90 32.50 28.08
N LYS A 80 -9.65 32.56 28.57
CA LYS A 80 -8.45 32.46 27.73
C LYS A 80 -8.36 31.07 27.08
N ARG A 81 -8.64 30.02 27.85
CA ARG A 81 -8.65 28.63 27.39
C ARG A 81 -9.75 28.39 26.35
N ASP A 82 -10.98 28.86 26.60
CA ASP A 82 -12.10 28.68 25.67
C ASP A 82 -11.83 29.36 24.32
N ARG A 83 -11.25 30.57 24.33
CA ARG A 83 -10.80 31.25 23.11
C ARG A 83 -9.68 30.49 22.40
N GLY A 84 -8.79 29.86 23.16
CA GLY A 84 -7.73 29.02 22.61
C GLY A 84 -8.30 27.78 21.90
N TYR A 85 -9.25 27.09 22.51
CA TYR A 85 -9.92 25.95 21.88
C TYR A 85 -10.76 26.33 20.66
N GLN A 86 -11.44 27.49 20.70
CA GLN A 86 -12.13 28.03 19.52
C GLN A 86 -11.17 28.35 18.37
N ALA A 87 -10.01 28.93 18.67
CA ALA A 87 -8.97 29.18 17.67
C ALA A 87 -8.41 27.85 17.13
N LEU A 88 -8.15 26.86 17.99
CA LEU A 88 -7.67 25.54 17.60
C LEU A 88 -8.67 24.82 16.67
N SER A 89 -9.94 24.78 17.04
CA SER A 89 -10.98 24.13 16.22
C SER A 89 -11.15 24.83 14.87
N THR A 90 -11.19 26.17 14.87
CA THR A 90 -11.26 26.96 13.62
C THR A 90 -10.02 26.71 12.75
N GLY A 91 -8.84 26.61 13.37
CA GLY A 91 -7.59 26.29 12.69
C GLY A 91 -7.60 24.89 12.05
N LEU A 92 -8.07 23.87 12.79
CA LEU A 92 -8.16 22.50 12.28
C LEU A 92 -9.16 22.39 11.13
N ILE A 93 -10.31 23.08 11.22
CA ILE A 93 -11.27 23.17 10.11
C ILE A 93 -10.64 23.85 8.89
N ALA A 94 -9.90 24.95 9.11
CA ALA A 94 -9.20 25.65 8.04
C ALA A 94 -8.12 24.78 7.38
N ALA A 95 -7.36 24.02 8.16
CA ALA A 95 -6.36 23.08 7.65
C ALA A 95 -7.01 21.96 6.84
N GLY A 96 -8.11 21.37 7.34
CA GLY A 96 -8.88 20.36 6.61
C GLY A 96 -9.49 20.89 5.30
N ALA A 97 -9.82 22.18 5.25
CA ALA A 97 -10.29 22.87 4.04
C ALA A 97 -9.17 23.35 3.10
N GLY A 98 -7.89 23.11 3.44
CA GLY A 98 -6.73 23.55 2.65
C GLY A 98 -6.41 25.06 2.75
N ASN A 99 -7.03 25.79 3.68
CA ASN A 99 -6.73 27.21 3.90
C ASN A 99 -5.52 27.38 4.83
N ALA A 100 -4.33 27.30 4.25
CA ALA A 100 -3.03 27.43 4.95
C ALA A 100 -2.91 28.72 5.76
N LEU A 101 -3.27 29.87 5.16
CA LEU A 101 -3.13 31.18 5.80
C LEU A 101 -3.98 31.29 7.07
N LEU A 102 -5.24 30.87 7.00
CA LEU A 102 -6.14 30.88 8.14
C LEU A 102 -5.70 29.86 9.19
N ALA A 103 -5.29 28.66 8.79
CA ALA A 103 -4.79 27.62 9.69
C ALA A 103 -3.56 28.11 10.47
N ARG A 104 -2.58 28.72 9.79
CA ARG A 104 -1.39 29.29 10.43
C ARG A 104 -1.71 30.46 11.36
N LYS A 105 -2.60 31.38 10.94
CA LYS A 105 -3.05 32.49 11.79
C LYS A 105 -3.71 31.98 13.07
N MET A 106 -4.56 30.97 12.95
CA MET A 106 -5.23 30.35 14.09
C MET A 106 -4.25 29.55 14.95
N ALA A 107 -3.28 28.84 14.38
CA ALA A 107 -2.22 28.17 15.12
C ALA A 107 -1.41 29.13 15.99
N ALA A 108 -0.96 30.25 15.41
CA ALA A 108 -0.25 31.31 16.14
C ALA A 108 -1.11 31.91 17.26
N ARG A 109 -2.41 32.11 17.01
CA ARG A 109 -3.36 32.60 18.01
C ARG A 109 -3.54 31.60 19.14
N THR A 110 -3.68 30.31 18.84
CA THR A 110 -3.81 29.24 19.83
C THR A 110 -2.57 29.15 20.70
N ARG A 111 -1.36 29.20 20.12
CA ARG A 111 -0.09 29.16 20.87
C ARG A 111 0.08 30.33 21.84
N GLY A 112 -0.45 31.52 21.51
CA GLY A 112 -0.47 32.66 22.44
C GLY A 112 -1.49 32.52 23.58
N LEU A 113 -2.49 31.67 23.42
CA LEU A 113 -3.59 31.47 24.37
C LEU A 113 -3.38 30.24 25.26
N ILE A 114 -2.84 29.16 24.72
CA ILE A 114 -2.63 27.85 25.35
C ILE A 114 -1.17 27.43 25.12
N ARG A 115 -0.52 26.85 26.14
CA ARG A 115 0.86 26.34 26.01
C ARG A 115 0.85 25.02 25.23
N ALA A 116 1.80 24.83 24.33
CA ALA A 116 1.94 23.59 23.56
C ALA A 116 2.12 22.36 24.46
N ASP A 117 2.84 22.49 25.57
CA ASP A 117 3.04 21.42 26.58
C ASP A 117 1.74 20.92 27.21
N GLN A 118 0.66 21.72 27.16
CA GLN A 118 -0.65 21.36 27.73
C GLN A 118 -1.63 20.83 26.68
N GLU A 119 -1.37 21.06 25.39
CA GLU A 119 -2.29 20.74 24.32
C GLU A 119 -1.51 20.32 23.06
N PRO A 120 -1.18 19.01 22.95
CA PRO A 120 -0.36 18.49 21.86
C PRO A 120 -0.94 18.69 20.46
N LEU A 121 -2.27 18.87 20.35
CA LEU A 121 -2.97 19.19 19.09
C LEU A 121 -2.51 20.50 18.44
N ILE A 122 -1.87 21.40 19.20
CA ILE A 122 -1.28 22.61 18.65
C ILE A 122 -0.15 22.25 17.68
N ASN A 123 0.71 21.29 18.04
CA ASN A 123 1.80 20.83 17.17
C ASN A 123 1.26 20.18 15.89
N LEU A 124 0.15 19.45 15.98
CA LEU A 124 -0.53 18.88 14.81
C LEU A 124 -1.03 19.98 13.86
N LEU A 125 -1.74 20.98 14.38
CA LEU A 125 -2.27 22.07 13.55
C LEU A 125 -1.13 22.84 12.85
N GLU A 126 -0.02 23.06 13.55
CA GLU A 126 1.17 23.69 12.98
C GLU A 126 1.81 22.84 11.87
N ALA A 127 1.96 21.54 12.11
CA ALA A 127 2.49 20.62 11.11
C ALA A 127 1.59 20.58 9.86
N GLN A 128 0.27 20.51 10.03
CA GLN A 128 -0.68 20.52 8.91
C GLN A 128 -0.65 21.85 8.15
N ALA A 129 -0.60 22.99 8.86
CA ALA A 129 -0.47 24.29 8.21
C ALA A 129 0.83 24.39 7.39
N ALA A 130 1.95 23.90 7.92
CA ALA A 130 3.23 23.83 7.22
C ALA A 130 3.17 22.91 5.98
N LEU A 131 2.52 21.75 6.07
CA LEU A 131 2.33 20.85 4.93
C LEU A 131 1.52 21.50 3.79
N ILE A 132 0.47 22.26 4.12
CA ILE A 132 -0.35 22.95 3.11
C ILE A 132 0.43 24.12 2.49
N GLU A 133 1.30 24.79 3.25
CA GLU A 133 2.21 25.83 2.74
C GLU A 133 3.39 25.26 1.93
N GLY A 134 3.59 23.92 1.89
CA GLY A 134 4.72 23.28 1.22
C GLY A 134 6.04 23.31 2.02
N LYS A 135 5.98 23.64 3.31
CA LYS A 135 7.15 23.73 4.20
C LYS A 135 7.40 22.41 4.91
N HIS A 136 7.98 21.47 4.17
CA HIS A 136 8.23 20.10 4.65
C HIS A 136 9.17 20.04 5.86
N ASP A 137 10.23 20.85 5.89
CA ASP A 137 11.17 20.83 7.01
C ASP A 137 10.53 21.31 8.32
N GLU A 138 9.69 22.34 8.26
CA GLU A 138 8.91 22.82 9.42
C GLU A 138 7.92 21.75 9.90
N ALA A 139 7.21 21.09 8.96
CA ALA A 139 6.27 20.03 9.28
C ALA A 139 6.97 18.84 9.95
N ARG A 140 8.11 18.41 9.41
CA ARG A 140 8.93 17.32 9.95
C ARG A 140 9.34 17.58 11.39
N GLN A 141 9.91 18.75 11.69
CA GLN A 141 10.30 19.11 13.06
C GLN A 141 9.12 19.05 14.03
N LYS A 142 7.93 19.47 13.61
CA LYS A 142 6.72 19.40 14.44
C LYS A 142 6.28 17.97 14.68
N PHE A 143 6.32 17.10 13.66
CA PHE A 143 6.00 15.69 13.86
C PHE A 143 7.06 14.94 14.67
N GLU A 144 8.33 15.30 14.59
CA GLU A 144 9.40 14.76 15.45
C GLU A 144 9.16 15.12 16.92
N LEU A 145 8.79 16.37 17.21
CA LEU A 145 8.40 16.77 18.56
C LEU A 145 7.20 15.94 19.07
N MET A 146 6.21 15.69 18.23
CA MET A 146 5.07 14.83 18.56
C MET A 146 5.48 13.36 18.73
N ALA A 147 6.44 12.86 17.95
CA ALA A 147 6.93 11.49 18.05
C ALA A 147 7.64 11.23 19.40
N ASN A 148 8.26 12.26 19.99
CA ASN A 148 8.96 12.14 21.26
C ASN A 148 8.00 12.08 22.47
N ASP A 149 6.81 12.69 22.37
CA ASP A 149 5.80 12.70 23.42
C ASP A 149 4.93 11.42 23.40
N PRO A 150 4.84 10.64 24.49
CA PRO A 150 4.00 9.44 24.56
C PRO A 150 2.54 9.63 24.11
N GLU A 151 1.92 10.80 24.37
CA GLU A 151 0.51 11.02 24.02
C GLU A 151 0.28 11.25 22.52
N THR A 152 1.26 11.83 21.81
CA THR A 152 1.14 12.14 20.37
C THR A 152 2.02 11.31 19.47
N ARG A 153 2.76 10.37 20.04
CA ARG A 153 3.76 9.60 19.32
C ARG A 153 3.23 8.91 18.07
N GLU A 154 2.10 8.22 18.21
CA GLU A 154 1.49 7.47 17.12
C GLU A 154 1.12 8.37 15.94
N LEU A 155 0.64 9.57 16.24
CA LEU A 155 0.26 10.58 15.26
C LEU A 155 1.49 11.24 14.63
N GLY A 156 2.52 11.55 15.44
CA GLY A 156 3.80 12.08 14.97
C GLY A 156 4.48 11.11 14.00
N LEU A 157 4.59 9.83 14.38
CA LEU A 157 5.17 8.79 13.53
C LEU A 157 4.39 8.60 12.23
N ARG A 158 3.04 8.68 12.26
CA ARG A 158 2.22 8.62 11.05
C ARG A 158 2.50 9.81 10.12
N GLY A 159 2.61 11.01 10.67
CA GLY A 159 2.95 12.22 9.92
C GLY A 159 4.31 12.10 9.22
N LEU A 160 5.33 11.69 9.98
CA LEU A 160 6.68 11.46 9.48
C LEU A 160 6.73 10.37 8.40
N TYR A 161 6.00 9.27 8.59
CA TYR A 161 5.90 8.19 7.62
C TYR A 161 5.31 8.67 6.28
N LEU A 162 4.19 9.39 6.32
CA LEU A 162 3.54 9.89 5.11
C LEU A 162 4.40 10.93 4.38
N GLU A 163 5.07 11.79 5.13
CA GLU A 163 6.00 12.77 4.57
C GLU A 163 7.23 12.10 3.94
N ALA A 164 7.84 11.13 4.63
CA ALA A 164 8.96 10.37 4.10
C ALA A 164 8.57 9.59 2.83
N LYS A 165 7.37 8.98 2.79
CA LYS A 165 6.84 8.29 1.61
C LYS A 165 6.63 9.26 0.44
N ARG A 166 6.11 10.46 0.69
CA ARG A 166 5.93 11.49 -0.35
C ARG A 166 7.25 11.95 -0.94
N LEU A 167 8.30 12.06 -0.13
CA LEU A 167 9.63 12.48 -0.55
C LEU A 167 10.47 11.35 -1.17
N GLY A 168 9.95 10.13 -1.25
CA GLY A 168 10.71 8.95 -1.73
C GLY A 168 11.80 8.48 -0.76
N ALA A 169 11.80 8.96 0.50
CA ALA A 169 12.75 8.56 1.52
C ALA A 169 12.34 7.21 2.16
N HIS A 170 12.46 6.12 1.40
CA HIS A 170 11.97 4.79 1.77
C HIS A 170 12.58 4.26 3.07
N GLU A 171 13.87 4.51 3.33
CA GLU A 171 14.54 4.08 4.56
C GLU A 171 13.98 4.78 5.80
N ALA A 172 13.77 6.10 5.73
CA ALA A 172 13.18 6.86 6.82
C ALA A 172 11.73 6.43 7.06
N ALA A 173 10.94 6.27 5.98
CA ALA A 173 9.57 5.78 6.06
C ALA A 173 9.51 4.41 6.76
N ARG A 174 10.41 3.49 6.41
CA ARG A 174 10.56 2.19 7.06
C ARG A 174 10.83 2.33 8.56
N GLN A 175 11.81 3.14 8.94
CA GLN A 175 12.14 3.32 10.36
C GLN A 175 10.97 3.88 11.17
N TYR A 176 10.20 4.82 10.61
CA TYR A 176 9.02 5.37 11.28
C TYR A 176 7.90 4.33 11.39
N ALA A 177 7.67 3.53 10.35
CA ALA A 177 6.69 2.44 10.37
C ALA A 177 7.07 1.36 11.40
N GLU A 178 8.32 0.91 11.41
CA GLU A 178 8.83 -0.09 12.36
C GLU A 178 8.69 0.41 13.81
N LYS A 179 9.14 1.64 14.10
CA LYS A 179 8.97 2.26 15.42
C LYS A 179 7.50 2.34 15.85
N ALA A 180 6.59 2.65 14.92
CA ALA A 180 5.17 2.71 15.21
C ALA A 180 4.57 1.32 15.46
N ALA A 181 4.95 0.32 14.66
CA ALA A 181 4.45 -1.05 14.80
C ALA A 181 4.96 -1.74 16.07
N ASP A 182 6.21 -1.49 16.48
CA ASP A 182 6.78 -2.08 17.69
C ASP A 182 6.11 -1.55 18.97
N GLN A 183 5.64 -0.30 18.96
CA GLN A 183 4.99 0.32 20.12
C GLN A 183 3.48 0.20 20.11
N ALA A 184 2.86 0.29 18.93
CA ALA A 184 1.43 0.21 18.74
C ALA A 184 1.09 -0.78 17.60
N PRO A 185 1.25 -2.11 17.83
CA PRO A 185 0.96 -3.14 16.82
C PRO A 185 -0.50 -3.15 16.37
N TYR A 186 -1.40 -2.54 17.17
CA TYR A 186 -2.81 -2.43 16.87
C TYR A 186 -3.14 -1.41 15.77
N LEU A 187 -2.19 -0.54 15.40
CA LEU A 187 -2.38 0.44 14.32
C LEU A 187 -2.26 -0.26 12.95
N PRO A 188 -3.35 -0.30 12.15
CA PRO A 188 -3.33 -1.04 10.88
C PRO A 188 -2.27 -0.52 9.90
N TRP A 189 -2.13 0.81 9.79
CA TRP A 189 -1.19 1.43 8.84
C TRP A 189 0.27 1.10 9.16
N ALA A 190 0.63 1.09 10.45
CA ALA A 190 2.01 0.91 10.90
C ALA A 190 2.43 -0.54 10.71
N ALA A 191 1.56 -1.44 11.14
CA ALA A 191 1.82 -2.87 11.04
C ALA A 191 1.74 -3.36 9.59
N GLN A 192 0.82 -2.84 8.74
CA GLN A 192 0.82 -3.15 7.31
C GLN A 192 2.12 -2.68 6.63
N ALA A 193 2.52 -1.42 6.83
CA ALA A 193 3.75 -0.89 6.24
C ALA A 193 4.98 -1.69 6.70
N THR A 194 5.06 -2.01 8.00
CA THR A 194 6.15 -2.83 8.55
C THR A 194 6.13 -4.26 8.02
N LEU A 195 4.96 -4.86 7.83
CA LEU A 195 4.81 -6.19 7.24
C LEU A 195 5.34 -6.20 5.81
N GLU A 196 4.98 -5.21 4.99
CA GLU A 196 5.48 -5.03 3.63
C GLU A 196 7.00 -4.89 3.61
N TYR A 197 7.58 -4.03 4.46
CA TYR A 197 9.04 -3.85 4.56
C TYR A 197 9.78 -5.10 5.03
N ARG A 198 9.29 -5.78 6.07
CA ARG A 198 9.91 -7.02 6.58
C ARG A 198 9.87 -8.12 5.53
N SER A 199 8.77 -8.21 4.78
CA SER A 199 8.62 -9.15 3.68
C SER A 199 9.58 -8.84 2.53
N GLN A 200 9.71 -7.58 2.12
CA GLN A 200 10.68 -7.16 1.09
C GLN A 200 12.13 -7.45 1.50
N ALA A 201 12.45 -7.32 2.78
CA ALA A 201 13.77 -7.60 3.33
C ALA A 201 14.04 -9.11 3.56
N GLY A 202 13.12 -10.01 3.22
CA GLY A 202 13.25 -11.44 3.47
C GLY A 202 13.19 -11.83 4.96
N ARG A 203 12.76 -10.93 5.85
CA ARG A 203 12.65 -11.16 7.30
C ARG A 203 11.32 -11.81 7.64
N TRP A 204 11.11 -13.01 7.12
CA TRP A 204 9.83 -13.72 7.21
C TRP A 204 9.40 -14.02 8.65
N ASP A 205 10.35 -14.37 9.53
CA ASP A 205 10.04 -14.70 10.93
C ASP A 205 9.47 -13.50 11.69
N ASP A 206 10.03 -12.31 11.46
CA ASP A 206 9.57 -11.07 12.08
C ASP A 206 8.24 -10.60 11.50
N ALA A 207 7.99 -10.87 10.21
CA ALA A 207 6.70 -10.61 9.56
C ALA A 207 5.60 -11.52 10.13
N ILE A 208 5.87 -12.82 10.29
CA ILE A 208 4.92 -13.78 10.87
C ILE A 208 4.59 -13.42 12.32
N LYS A 209 5.59 -13.06 13.14
CA LYS A 209 5.37 -12.62 14.53
C LYS A 209 4.48 -11.38 14.61
N LEU A 210 4.72 -10.39 13.75
CA LEU A 210 3.91 -9.17 13.70
C LEU A 210 2.46 -9.48 13.32
N LEU A 211 2.26 -10.34 12.32
CA LEU A 211 0.92 -10.76 11.89
C LEU A 211 0.18 -11.53 13.00
N ASP A 212 0.87 -12.41 13.73
CA ASP A 212 0.30 -13.15 14.86
C ASP A 212 -0.12 -12.18 16.00
N GLN A 213 0.66 -11.13 16.27
CA GLN A 213 0.29 -10.07 17.22
C GLN A 213 -0.96 -9.30 16.75
N GLN A 214 -1.04 -8.94 15.47
CA GLN A 214 -2.23 -8.25 14.91
C GLN A 214 -3.50 -9.10 14.99
N LYS A 215 -3.36 -10.41 14.77
CA LYS A 215 -4.45 -11.38 14.86
C LYS A 215 -4.99 -11.47 16.30
N VAL A 216 -4.10 -11.48 17.29
CA VAL A 216 -4.49 -11.47 18.72
C VAL A 216 -5.15 -10.14 19.10
N ALA A 217 -4.66 -9.03 18.55
CA ALA A 217 -5.23 -7.70 18.76
C ALA A 217 -6.54 -7.44 17.97
N HIS A 218 -7.05 -8.42 17.20
CA HIS A 218 -8.24 -8.32 16.36
C HIS A 218 -8.23 -7.16 15.35
N VAL A 219 -7.04 -6.75 14.92
CA VAL A 219 -6.84 -5.67 13.91
C VAL A 219 -7.18 -6.16 12.52
N VAL A 220 -6.88 -7.43 12.25
CA VAL A 220 -7.10 -8.12 10.99
C VAL A 220 -8.07 -9.27 11.25
N ASP A 221 -9.01 -9.48 10.34
CA ASP A 221 -9.93 -10.60 10.43
C ASP A 221 -9.19 -11.94 10.34
N LYS A 222 -9.77 -12.98 10.96
CA LYS A 222 -9.13 -14.29 11.05
C LYS A 222 -8.84 -14.89 9.67
N THR A 223 -9.70 -14.66 8.70
CA THR A 223 -9.59 -15.18 7.33
C THR A 223 -8.41 -14.54 6.59
N THR A 224 -8.33 -13.22 6.56
CA THR A 224 -7.23 -12.45 5.97
C THR A 224 -5.91 -12.74 6.67
N ALA A 225 -5.90 -12.80 8.01
CA ALA A 225 -4.69 -13.13 8.76
C ALA A 225 -4.19 -14.55 8.44
N ASN A 226 -5.10 -15.54 8.33
CA ASN A 226 -4.72 -16.90 7.93
C ASN A 226 -4.17 -16.94 6.49
N ARG A 227 -4.78 -16.17 5.56
CA ARG A 227 -4.33 -16.07 4.17
C ARG A 227 -2.95 -15.42 4.07
N GLN A 228 -2.75 -14.26 4.68
CA GLN A 228 -1.45 -13.58 4.74
C GLN A 228 -0.38 -14.45 5.40
N ARG A 229 -0.74 -15.19 6.46
CA ARG A 229 0.18 -16.12 7.10
C ARG A 229 0.56 -17.29 6.18
N ALA A 230 -0.38 -17.81 5.39
CA ALA A 230 -0.07 -18.83 4.39
C ALA A 230 0.90 -18.30 3.33
N VAL A 231 0.71 -17.06 2.87
CA VAL A 231 1.61 -16.38 1.92
C VAL A 231 3.01 -16.21 2.49
N LEU A 232 3.13 -15.70 3.72
CA LEU A 232 4.44 -15.53 4.39
C LEU A 232 5.17 -16.85 4.63
N LEU A 233 4.45 -17.90 5.05
CA LEU A 233 5.01 -19.24 5.20
C LEU A 233 5.49 -19.81 3.86
N THR A 234 4.74 -19.56 2.80
CA THR A 234 5.08 -20.02 1.44
C THR A 234 6.31 -19.29 0.91
N ALA A 235 6.40 -17.98 1.14
CA ALA A 235 7.60 -17.20 0.81
C ALA A 235 8.83 -17.69 1.57
N ARG A 236 8.70 -17.91 2.88
CA ARG A 236 9.76 -18.48 3.72
C ARG A 236 10.18 -19.87 3.26
N ALA A 237 9.22 -20.68 2.82
CA ALA A 237 9.49 -22.02 2.30
C ALA A 237 10.25 -21.98 0.97
N ASP A 238 9.98 -21.00 0.10
CA ASP A 238 10.70 -20.81 -1.17
C ASP A 238 12.18 -20.48 -0.92
N ASP A 239 12.45 -19.52 -0.03
CA ASP A 239 13.81 -19.13 0.35
C ASP A 239 14.61 -20.28 0.99
N LYS A 240 13.92 -21.12 1.79
CA LYS A 240 14.53 -22.28 2.43
C LYS A 240 14.66 -23.48 1.50
N LEU A 241 14.00 -23.52 0.34
CA LEU A 241 13.90 -24.72 -0.48
C LEU A 241 15.27 -25.30 -0.87
N GLU A 242 16.24 -24.43 -1.16
CA GLU A 242 17.61 -24.82 -1.53
C GLU A 242 18.49 -25.19 -0.33
N SER A 243 18.33 -24.51 0.80
CA SER A 243 19.20 -24.67 1.97
C SER A 243 18.69 -25.72 2.98
N ASP A 244 17.38 -25.78 3.19
CA ASP A 244 16.70 -26.68 4.12
C ASP A 244 15.34 -27.17 3.53
N PRO A 245 15.36 -28.25 2.73
CA PRO A 245 14.14 -28.83 2.16
C PRO A 245 13.13 -29.31 3.23
N ALA A 246 13.59 -29.75 4.39
CA ALA A 246 12.72 -30.23 5.46
C ALA A 246 11.95 -29.08 6.11
N GLY A 247 12.63 -27.98 6.41
CA GLY A 247 12.00 -26.75 6.89
C GLY A 247 11.04 -26.15 5.85
N ALA A 248 11.42 -26.12 4.58
CA ALA A 248 10.56 -25.67 3.48
C ALA A 248 9.28 -26.51 3.38
N ARG A 249 9.39 -27.84 3.49
CA ARG A 249 8.24 -28.75 3.50
C ARG A 249 7.29 -28.42 4.65
N ASP A 250 7.79 -28.25 5.87
CA ASP A 250 6.96 -28.05 7.06
C ASP A 250 6.25 -26.69 7.02
N ASP A 251 6.92 -25.66 6.50
CA ASP A 251 6.34 -24.33 6.26
C ASP A 251 5.24 -24.37 5.19
N ALA A 252 5.49 -25.02 4.05
CA ALA A 252 4.53 -25.15 2.97
C ALA A 252 3.30 -26.00 3.37
N LEU A 253 3.50 -27.10 4.12
CA LEU A 253 2.40 -27.89 4.67
C LEU A 253 1.59 -27.09 5.70
N SER A 254 2.24 -26.24 6.50
CA SER A 254 1.55 -25.35 7.44
C SER A 254 0.73 -24.28 6.72
N ALA A 255 1.21 -23.77 5.58
CA ALA A 255 0.43 -22.88 4.72
C ALA A 255 -0.81 -23.58 4.14
N LEU A 256 -0.68 -24.82 3.67
CA LEU A 256 -1.81 -25.61 3.15
C LEU A 256 -2.84 -25.98 4.23
N LYS A 257 -2.45 -26.09 5.50
CA LYS A 257 -3.41 -26.25 6.61
C LYS A 257 -4.26 -25.00 6.82
N LEU A 258 -3.73 -23.82 6.53
CA LEU A 258 -4.45 -22.55 6.64
C LEU A 258 -5.31 -22.27 5.40
N VAL A 259 -4.76 -22.56 4.22
CA VAL A 259 -5.39 -22.32 2.91
C VAL A 259 -5.13 -23.54 2.02
N ALA A 260 -6.09 -24.47 2.00
CA ALA A 260 -5.91 -25.79 1.39
C ALA A 260 -5.80 -25.77 -0.14
N ASP A 261 -6.26 -24.71 -0.79
CA ASP A 261 -6.27 -24.51 -2.23
C ASP A 261 -5.15 -23.60 -2.73
N PHE A 262 -4.17 -23.26 -1.87
CA PHE A 262 -3.10 -22.36 -2.24
C PHE A 262 -2.04 -23.05 -3.12
N VAL A 263 -2.14 -22.82 -4.44
CA VAL A 263 -1.29 -23.43 -5.47
C VAL A 263 0.22 -23.26 -5.21
N PRO A 264 0.75 -22.05 -4.91
CA PRO A 264 2.18 -21.87 -4.68
C PRO A 264 2.71 -22.71 -3.49
N ALA A 265 1.95 -22.82 -2.40
CA ALA A 265 2.32 -23.67 -1.26
C ALA A 265 2.37 -25.15 -1.66
N ALA A 266 1.43 -25.63 -2.46
CA ALA A 266 1.43 -27.01 -2.93
C ALA A 266 2.64 -27.31 -3.84
N LEU A 267 3.02 -26.37 -4.70
CA LEU A 267 4.19 -26.50 -5.56
C LEU A 267 5.49 -26.57 -4.76
N ILE A 268 5.67 -25.69 -3.77
CA ILE A 268 6.87 -25.69 -2.92
C ILE A 268 6.91 -26.95 -2.06
N ALA A 269 5.77 -27.35 -1.47
CA ALA A 269 5.68 -28.61 -0.71
C ALA A 269 6.05 -29.82 -1.58
N ALA A 270 5.57 -29.89 -2.82
CA ALA A 270 5.90 -30.96 -3.74
C ALA A 270 7.38 -30.95 -4.12
N LYS A 271 7.96 -29.79 -4.47
CA LYS A 271 9.40 -29.65 -4.76
C LYS A 271 10.27 -30.10 -3.58
N ALA A 272 9.93 -29.68 -2.37
CA ALA A 272 10.62 -30.10 -1.15
C ALA A 272 10.53 -31.62 -0.94
N LEU A 273 9.34 -32.20 -1.10
CA LEU A 273 9.14 -33.65 -0.97
C LEU A 273 9.84 -34.46 -2.08
N PHE A 274 9.98 -33.92 -3.29
CA PHE A 274 10.75 -34.56 -4.35
C PHE A 274 12.24 -34.64 -4.00
N ARG A 275 12.80 -33.61 -3.35
CA ARG A 275 14.18 -33.63 -2.85
C ARG A 275 14.40 -34.61 -1.70
N GLU A 276 13.34 -34.97 -0.98
CA GLU A 276 13.35 -36.00 0.06
C GLU A 276 12.95 -37.41 -0.47
N ASP A 277 12.86 -37.60 -1.79
CA ASP A 277 12.39 -38.85 -2.44
C ASP A 277 10.97 -39.31 -2.05
N LYS A 278 10.14 -38.43 -1.47
CA LYS A 278 8.76 -38.70 -1.03
C LYS A 278 7.73 -38.45 -2.13
N VAL A 279 7.95 -39.06 -3.30
CA VAL A 279 7.16 -38.83 -4.53
C VAL A 279 5.65 -39.08 -4.32
N ARG A 280 5.27 -40.17 -3.64
CA ARG A 280 3.85 -40.52 -3.42
C ARG A 280 3.11 -39.44 -2.61
N LYS A 281 3.76 -38.88 -1.60
CA LYS A 281 3.17 -37.83 -0.76
C LYS A 281 3.05 -36.51 -1.52
N ALA A 282 4.06 -36.16 -2.31
CA ALA A 282 4.02 -34.99 -3.18
C ALA A 282 2.88 -35.10 -4.22
N ALA A 283 2.76 -36.25 -4.88
CA ALA A 283 1.68 -36.53 -5.83
C ALA A 283 0.29 -36.37 -5.19
N SER A 284 0.09 -36.89 -3.98
CA SER A 284 -1.17 -36.74 -3.25
C SER A 284 -1.54 -35.29 -2.95
N ILE A 285 -0.57 -34.45 -2.59
CA ILE A 285 -0.80 -33.02 -2.30
C ILE A 285 -1.19 -32.29 -3.59
N LEU A 286 -0.48 -32.54 -4.68
CA LEU A 286 -0.79 -31.96 -5.99
C LEU A 286 -2.17 -32.40 -6.50
N GLU A 287 -2.52 -33.68 -6.36
CA GLU A 287 -3.86 -34.20 -6.72
C GLU A 287 -4.97 -33.54 -5.89
N GLN A 288 -4.72 -33.24 -4.60
CA GLN A 288 -5.70 -32.58 -3.74
C GLN A 288 -6.00 -31.15 -4.20
N VAL A 289 -4.96 -30.36 -4.51
CA VAL A 289 -5.15 -28.99 -5.01
C VAL A 289 -5.71 -28.99 -6.43
N TRP A 290 -5.30 -29.94 -7.27
CA TRP A 290 -5.86 -30.11 -8.62
C TRP A 290 -7.37 -30.34 -8.63
N LYS A 291 -7.92 -31.02 -7.62
CA LYS A 291 -9.37 -31.24 -7.50
C LYS A 291 -10.14 -29.93 -7.35
N THR A 292 -9.60 -28.96 -6.61
CA THR A 292 -10.25 -27.65 -6.39
C THR A 292 -9.89 -26.68 -7.51
N HIS A 293 -8.59 -26.42 -7.72
CA HIS A 293 -8.05 -25.47 -8.68
C HIS A 293 -6.98 -26.14 -9.58
N PRO A 294 -7.38 -26.69 -10.75
CA PRO A 294 -6.44 -27.12 -11.78
C PRO A 294 -5.54 -25.96 -12.22
N HIS A 295 -4.23 -26.16 -12.18
CA HIS A 295 -3.24 -25.12 -12.49
C HIS A 295 -2.08 -25.70 -13.31
N PRO A 296 -1.62 -25.05 -14.39
CA PRO A 296 -0.65 -25.64 -15.32
C PRO A 296 0.68 -26.02 -14.64
N GLU A 297 1.14 -25.22 -13.67
CA GLU A 297 2.35 -25.56 -12.91
C GLU A 297 2.21 -26.82 -12.06
N ILE A 298 1.02 -27.08 -11.49
CA ILE A 298 0.74 -28.33 -10.75
C ILE A 298 0.83 -29.52 -11.70
N GLY A 299 0.21 -29.39 -12.88
CA GLY A 299 0.25 -30.42 -13.92
C GLY A 299 1.68 -30.74 -14.35
N ARG A 300 2.49 -29.69 -14.65
CA ARG A 300 3.90 -29.84 -15.03
C ARG A 300 4.73 -30.50 -13.92
N ALA A 301 4.54 -30.09 -12.65
CA ALA A 301 5.23 -30.67 -11.51
C ALA A 301 4.85 -32.14 -11.27
N TYR A 302 3.57 -32.49 -11.43
CA TYR A 302 3.07 -33.84 -11.25
C TYR A 302 3.58 -34.80 -12.34
N VAL A 303 3.52 -34.39 -13.61
CA VAL A 303 4.01 -35.19 -14.73
C VAL A 303 5.51 -35.45 -14.61
N ARG A 304 6.28 -34.49 -14.12
CA ARG A 304 7.74 -34.60 -13.91
C ARG A 304 8.14 -35.10 -12.52
N ALA A 305 7.19 -35.55 -11.69
CA ALA A 305 7.42 -35.86 -10.27
C ALA A 305 8.44 -36.98 -9.97
N ARG A 306 8.85 -37.80 -10.97
CA ARG A 306 9.88 -38.83 -10.77
C ARG A 306 10.94 -38.66 -11.84
N SER A 307 12.18 -38.54 -11.40
CA SER A 307 13.35 -38.58 -12.26
C SER A 307 13.47 -39.98 -12.88
N GLY A 308 13.52 -40.07 -14.21
CA GLY A 308 13.66 -41.33 -14.94
C GLY A 308 12.38 -41.94 -15.52
N ASP A 309 11.24 -41.26 -15.43
CA ASP A 309 10.01 -41.71 -16.12
C ASP A 309 10.16 -41.63 -17.65
N SER A 310 9.69 -42.68 -18.33
CA SER A 310 9.58 -42.69 -19.79
C SER A 310 8.53 -41.67 -20.25
N VAL A 311 8.60 -41.26 -21.52
CA VAL A 311 7.63 -40.30 -22.05
C VAL A 311 6.20 -40.87 -22.04
N THR A 312 6.07 -42.18 -22.24
CA THR A 312 4.79 -42.89 -22.09
C THR A 312 4.27 -42.91 -20.67
N ASP A 313 5.15 -42.97 -19.65
CA ASP A 313 4.71 -42.91 -18.24
C ASP A 313 4.27 -41.49 -17.86
N ARG A 314 4.95 -40.47 -18.41
CA ARG A 314 4.54 -39.06 -18.29
C ARG A 314 3.15 -38.83 -18.88
N LEU A 315 2.84 -39.42 -20.04
CA LEU A 315 1.51 -39.38 -20.64
C LEU A 315 0.45 -40.03 -19.74
N LYS A 316 0.70 -41.24 -19.21
CA LYS A 316 -0.23 -41.91 -18.28
C LYS A 316 -0.54 -41.08 -17.04
N ARG A 317 0.43 -40.33 -16.52
CA ARG A 317 0.21 -39.41 -15.39
C ARG A 317 -0.63 -38.21 -15.78
N ALA A 318 -0.40 -37.64 -16.95
CA ALA A 318 -1.21 -36.55 -17.46
C ALA A 318 -2.66 -37.01 -17.61
N GLU A 319 -2.89 -38.20 -18.19
CA GLU A 319 -4.22 -38.83 -18.31
C GLU A 319 -4.89 -39.05 -16.96
N ARG A 320 -4.11 -39.42 -15.93
CA ARG A 320 -4.63 -39.53 -14.56
C ARG A 320 -5.15 -38.20 -14.02
N LEU A 321 -4.44 -37.09 -14.25
CA LEU A 321 -4.92 -35.76 -13.86
C LEU A 321 -6.15 -35.32 -14.68
N GLU A 322 -6.20 -35.69 -15.96
CA GLU A 322 -7.40 -35.49 -16.79
C GLU A 322 -8.59 -36.29 -16.26
N ALA A 323 -8.39 -37.53 -15.83
CA ALA A 323 -9.47 -38.34 -15.26
C ALA A 323 -10.04 -37.75 -13.95
N ILE A 324 -9.24 -37.01 -13.17
CA ILE A 324 -9.70 -36.34 -11.96
C ILE A 324 -10.57 -35.11 -12.29
N ARG A 325 -10.23 -34.36 -13.34
CA ARG A 325 -10.97 -33.18 -13.81
C ARG A 325 -11.14 -33.24 -15.34
N PRO A 326 -12.08 -34.07 -15.82
CA PRO A 326 -12.34 -34.16 -17.26
C PRO A 326 -12.90 -32.83 -17.77
N ASN A 327 -12.67 -32.55 -19.06
CA ASN A 327 -13.17 -31.34 -19.73
C ASN A 327 -12.68 -30.01 -19.13
N ASN A 328 -11.51 -30.00 -18.48
CA ASN A 328 -10.84 -28.79 -18.05
C ASN A 328 -9.71 -28.42 -19.03
N VAL A 329 -9.59 -27.14 -19.37
CA VAL A 329 -8.59 -26.63 -20.34
C VAL A 329 -7.17 -27.00 -19.93
N GLU A 330 -6.80 -26.81 -18.66
CA GLU A 330 -5.45 -27.11 -18.17
C GLU A 330 -5.14 -28.61 -18.21
N ALA A 331 -6.15 -29.45 -17.92
CA ALA A 331 -6.01 -30.90 -18.00
C ALA A 331 -5.80 -31.37 -19.45
N LEU A 332 -6.60 -30.84 -20.38
CA LEU A 332 -6.53 -31.18 -21.80
C LEU A 332 -5.22 -30.69 -22.44
N LEU A 333 -4.76 -29.48 -22.12
CA LEU A 333 -3.47 -29.00 -22.62
C LEU A 333 -2.29 -29.79 -22.03
N LEU A 334 -2.37 -30.19 -20.77
CA LEU A 334 -1.36 -31.03 -20.15
C LEU A 334 -1.27 -32.40 -20.84
N THR A 335 -2.41 -33.04 -21.12
CA THR A 335 -2.42 -34.33 -21.83
C THR A 335 -2.02 -34.20 -23.28
N ALA A 336 -2.43 -33.12 -23.97
CA ALA A 336 -2.00 -32.83 -25.32
C ALA A 336 -0.47 -32.67 -25.42
N LYS A 337 0.15 -31.88 -24.54
CA LYS A 337 1.61 -31.71 -24.50
C LYS A 337 2.33 -33.04 -24.19
N ALA A 338 1.82 -33.82 -23.24
CA ALA A 338 2.41 -35.11 -22.90
C ALA A 338 2.24 -36.16 -24.02
N ALA A 339 1.14 -36.11 -24.78
CA ALA A 339 0.91 -37.00 -25.92
C ALA A 339 1.81 -36.64 -27.10
N MET A 340 2.01 -35.34 -27.35
CA MET A 340 2.96 -34.83 -28.33
C MET A 340 4.38 -35.29 -28.01
N ASP A 341 4.82 -35.14 -26.75
CA ASP A 341 6.13 -35.63 -26.31
C ASP A 341 6.28 -37.15 -26.55
N ALA A 342 5.18 -37.91 -26.39
CA ALA A 342 5.15 -39.37 -26.59
C ALA A 342 5.06 -39.80 -28.07
N GLY A 343 4.91 -38.86 -29.00
CA GLY A 343 4.73 -39.12 -30.44
C GLY A 343 3.32 -39.55 -30.85
N ASP A 344 2.33 -39.49 -29.95
CA ASP A 344 0.92 -39.75 -30.27
C ASP A 344 0.25 -38.46 -30.74
N PHE A 345 0.58 -38.05 -31.98
CA PHE A 345 0.12 -36.78 -32.56
C PHE A 345 -1.40 -36.75 -32.79
N GLY A 346 -2.02 -37.88 -33.10
CA GLY A 346 -3.47 -37.99 -33.26
C GLY A 346 -4.20 -37.63 -31.96
N LYS A 347 -3.76 -38.21 -30.83
CA LYS A 347 -4.28 -37.88 -29.51
C LYS A 347 -3.94 -36.45 -29.09
N ALA A 348 -2.70 -36.01 -29.33
CA ALA A 348 -2.26 -34.66 -29.01
C ALA A 348 -3.14 -33.60 -29.68
N ARG A 349 -3.39 -33.74 -30.99
CA ARG A 349 -4.25 -32.85 -31.77
C ARG A 349 -5.68 -32.85 -31.23
N ALA A 350 -6.27 -34.02 -31.03
CA ALA A 350 -7.64 -34.13 -30.53
C ALA A 350 -7.83 -33.45 -29.16
N LYS A 351 -6.85 -33.57 -28.26
CA LYS A 351 -6.89 -32.94 -26.93
C LYS A 351 -6.63 -31.43 -27.00
N ALA A 352 -5.69 -30.97 -27.84
CA ALA A 352 -5.42 -29.55 -28.04
C ALA A 352 -6.61 -28.83 -28.68
N GLU A 353 -7.24 -29.42 -29.69
CA GLU A 353 -8.48 -28.88 -30.29
C GLU A 353 -9.62 -28.84 -29.28
N ALA A 354 -9.80 -29.89 -28.47
CA ALA A 354 -10.81 -29.90 -27.41
C ALA A 354 -10.57 -28.80 -26.38
N ALA A 355 -9.32 -28.56 -25.96
CA ALA A 355 -8.98 -27.47 -25.06
C ALA A 355 -9.30 -26.11 -25.69
N ALA A 356 -8.89 -25.91 -26.94
CA ALA A 356 -9.10 -24.66 -27.66
C ALA A 356 -10.60 -24.38 -27.92
N ARG A 357 -11.44 -25.42 -28.09
CA ARG A 357 -12.90 -25.26 -28.20
C ARG A 357 -13.55 -24.75 -26.91
N ILE A 358 -12.97 -25.08 -25.75
CA ILE A 358 -13.45 -24.61 -24.45
C ILE A 358 -12.95 -23.19 -24.19
N ASP A 359 -11.65 -22.96 -24.41
CA ASP A 359 -11.01 -21.66 -24.23
C ASP A 359 -9.93 -21.46 -25.30
N ALA A 360 -10.23 -20.61 -26.27
CA ALA A 360 -9.42 -20.38 -27.45
C ALA A 360 -8.27 -19.40 -27.16
N ARG A 361 -7.29 -19.83 -26.38
CA ARG A 361 -6.13 -19.03 -25.95
C ARG A 361 -4.85 -19.30 -26.75
N GLU A 362 -3.92 -18.35 -26.69
CA GLU A 362 -2.63 -18.39 -27.39
C GLU A 362 -1.91 -19.73 -27.23
N GLY A 363 -1.75 -20.24 -26.01
CA GLY A 363 -1.01 -21.47 -25.75
C GLY A 363 -1.64 -22.72 -26.36
N ALA A 364 -2.96 -22.74 -26.57
CA ALA A 364 -3.64 -23.86 -27.20
C ALA A 364 -3.35 -23.90 -28.72
N PHE A 365 -3.34 -22.73 -29.38
CA PHE A 365 -3.00 -22.63 -30.80
C PHE A 365 -1.51 -22.82 -31.06
N LEU A 366 -0.63 -22.33 -30.18
CA LEU A 366 0.80 -22.62 -30.25
C LEU A 366 1.06 -24.13 -30.10
N LEU A 367 0.34 -24.82 -29.22
CA LEU A 367 0.46 -26.27 -29.11
C LEU A 367 0.00 -27.00 -30.38
N LEU A 368 -1.04 -26.52 -31.05
CA LEU A 368 -1.44 -27.07 -32.37
C LEU A 368 -0.36 -26.83 -33.42
N ALA A 369 0.28 -25.67 -33.42
CA ALA A 369 1.41 -25.39 -34.31
C ALA A 369 2.59 -26.34 -34.03
N ASP A 370 2.97 -26.54 -32.76
CA ASP A 370 4.01 -27.49 -32.35
C ASP A 370 3.71 -28.91 -32.85
N ILE A 371 2.45 -29.35 -32.77
CA ILE A 371 2.00 -30.67 -33.23
C ILE A 371 2.13 -30.80 -34.76
N GLU A 372 1.69 -29.80 -35.53
CA GLU A 372 1.79 -29.82 -37.00
C GLU A 372 3.25 -29.79 -37.47
N GLU A 373 4.12 -29.04 -36.78
CA GLU A 373 5.55 -29.02 -37.06
C GLU A 373 6.20 -30.38 -36.79
N ALA A 374 5.87 -31.02 -35.67
CA ALA A 374 6.44 -32.31 -35.28
C ALA A 374 5.93 -33.50 -36.11
N GLU A 375 4.67 -33.50 -36.54
CA GLU A 375 4.09 -34.61 -37.32
C GLU A 375 4.32 -34.47 -38.82
N THR A 376 4.01 -33.30 -39.39
CA THR A 376 3.93 -33.10 -40.84
C THR A 376 5.05 -32.21 -41.38
N GLY A 377 5.52 -31.24 -40.59
CA GLY A 377 6.49 -30.23 -41.05
C GLY A 377 5.92 -29.23 -42.06
N ASP A 378 4.59 -29.18 -42.26
CA ASP A 378 3.95 -28.27 -43.20
C ASP A 378 3.94 -26.83 -42.66
N GLN A 379 4.86 -26.03 -43.18
CA GLN A 379 5.03 -24.62 -42.85
C GLN A 379 3.76 -23.78 -43.10
N GLY A 380 2.89 -24.19 -44.02
CA GLY A 380 1.62 -23.50 -44.29
C GLY A 380 0.65 -23.62 -43.12
N ARG A 381 0.49 -24.83 -42.58
CA ARG A 381 -0.39 -25.10 -41.42
C ARG A 381 0.19 -24.55 -40.13
N VAL A 382 1.50 -24.63 -39.93
CA VAL A 382 2.19 -24.02 -38.78
C VAL A 382 1.95 -22.51 -38.76
N ARG A 383 2.15 -21.81 -39.89
CA ARG A 383 1.89 -20.36 -39.98
C ARG A 383 0.43 -20.01 -39.74
N HIS A 384 -0.50 -20.85 -40.20
CA HIS A 384 -1.93 -20.66 -39.94
C HIS A 384 -2.21 -20.66 -38.44
N TRP A 385 -1.75 -21.68 -37.72
CA TRP A 385 -1.95 -21.77 -36.27
C TRP A 385 -1.24 -20.68 -35.50
N MET A 386 -0.02 -20.30 -35.89
CA MET A 386 0.68 -19.16 -35.31
C MET A 386 -0.08 -17.84 -35.54
N ALA A 387 -0.68 -17.63 -36.72
CA ALA A 387 -1.51 -16.46 -36.98
C ALA A 387 -2.78 -16.42 -36.12
N GLN A 388 -3.38 -17.59 -35.83
CA GLN A 388 -4.50 -17.68 -34.88
C GLN A 388 -4.03 -17.40 -33.44
N ALA A 389 -2.87 -17.91 -33.03
CA ALA A 389 -2.30 -17.65 -31.71
C ALA A 389 -2.08 -16.15 -31.44
N LEU A 390 -1.64 -15.38 -32.45
CA LEU A 390 -1.46 -13.93 -32.34
C LEU A 390 -2.78 -13.17 -32.12
N ARG A 391 -3.90 -13.70 -32.62
CA ARG A 391 -5.25 -13.11 -32.49
C ARG A 391 -5.99 -13.60 -31.25
N ALA A 392 -5.51 -14.68 -30.63
CA ALA A 392 -6.13 -15.27 -29.45
C ALA A 392 -5.81 -14.45 -28.18
N PRO A 393 -6.69 -14.51 -27.17
CA PRO A 393 -6.38 -14.05 -25.82
C PRO A 393 -5.10 -14.70 -25.28
N ARG A 394 -4.33 -13.92 -24.50
CA ARG A 394 -3.13 -14.41 -23.81
C ARG A 394 -3.47 -15.47 -22.78
N ASP A 395 -2.54 -16.40 -22.58
CA ASP A 395 -2.64 -17.38 -21.50
C ASP A 395 -2.66 -16.69 -20.12
N PRO A 396 -3.37 -17.26 -19.13
CA PRO A 396 -3.29 -16.81 -17.75
C PRO A 396 -1.85 -16.82 -17.22
N ALA A 397 -1.50 -15.79 -16.47
CA ALA A 397 -0.21 -15.65 -15.79
C ALA A 397 -0.43 -15.07 -14.39
N TRP A 398 0.64 -15.00 -13.58
CA TRP A 398 0.58 -14.30 -12.30
C TRP A 398 0.64 -12.79 -12.56
N VAL A 399 -0.44 -12.08 -12.25
CA VAL A 399 -0.56 -10.63 -12.49
C VAL A 399 -0.77 -9.89 -11.17
N ALA A 400 0.03 -8.85 -10.92
CA ALA A 400 -0.10 -7.94 -9.77
C ALA A 400 0.19 -6.51 -10.19
N ASP A 401 -0.73 -5.58 -9.95
CA ASP A 401 -0.51 -4.12 -10.11
C ASP A 401 0.08 -3.73 -11.50
N GLY A 402 -0.31 -4.41 -12.57
CA GLY A 402 0.18 -4.19 -13.93
C GLY A 402 1.49 -4.92 -14.27
N PHE A 403 2.11 -5.59 -13.30
CA PHE A 403 3.26 -6.47 -13.50
C PHE A 403 2.80 -7.90 -13.80
N VAL A 404 3.36 -8.51 -14.85
CA VAL A 404 3.11 -9.89 -15.24
C VAL A 404 4.34 -10.74 -14.93
N SER A 405 4.14 -11.86 -14.25
CA SER A 405 5.17 -12.81 -13.86
C SER A 405 4.77 -14.22 -14.30
N GLU A 406 5.75 -15.00 -14.77
CA GLU A 406 5.55 -16.43 -15.03
C GLU A 406 5.50 -17.23 -13.73
N LYS A 407 6.23 -16.78 -12.71
CA LYS A 407 6.33 -17.43 -11.40
C LYS A 407 5.56 -16.63 -10.36
N TRP A 408 4.96 -17.33 -9.41
CA TRP A 408 4.34 -16.67 -8.27
C TRP A 408 5.40 -15.93 -7.44
N LEU A 409 5.09 -14.70 -7.04
CA LEU A 409 5.90 -13.92 -6.12
C LEU A 409 5.03 -13.52 -4.91
N PRO A 410 5.60 -13.49 -3.69
CA PRO A 410 4.85 -13.14 -2.49
C PRO A 410 4.47 -11.66 -2.42
N LEU A 411 5.23 -10.80 -3.11
CA LEU A 411 5.14 -9.34 -3.05
C LEU A 411 5.12 -8.75 -4.45
N SER A 412 4.29 -7.73 -4.67
CA SER A 412 4.31 -6.94 -5.89
C SER A 412 5.63 -6.16 -6.01
N PRO A 413 6.39 -6.28 -7.11
CA PRO A 413 7.60 -5.47 -7.34
C PRO A 413 7.32 -3.97 -7.47
N VAL A 414 6.07 -3.60 -7.81
CA VAL A 414 5.66 -2.21 -8.05
C VAL A 414 5.22 -1.54 -6.75
N THR A 415 4.32 -2.19 -6.02
CA THR A 415 3.68 -1.57 -4.83
C THR A 415 4.26 -2.07 -3.52
N GLY A 416 4.95 -3.22 -3.52
CA GLY A 416 5.42 -3.87 -2.30
C GLY A 416 4.32 -4.61 -1.52
N ARG A 417 3.08 -4.61 -2.01
CA ARG A 417 1.94 -5.24 -1.33
C ARG A 417 2.08 -6.76 -1.28
N LEU A 418 1.81 -7.34 -0.12
CA LEU A 418 1.75 -8.79 0.12
C LEU A 418 0.48 -9.40 -0.51
N ASP A 419 0.56 -10.64 -1.01
CA ASP A 419 -0.56 -11.38 -1.62
C ASP A 419 -1.26 -10.62 -2.76
N ALA A 420 -0.47 -9.88 -3.54
CA ALA A 420 -0.99 -9.05 -4.64
C ALA A 420 -1.17 -9.82 -5.96
N PHE A 421 -0.54 -10.99 -6.11
CA PHE A 421 -0.54 -11.77 -7.34
C PHE A 421 -1.78 -12.65 -7.47
N GLU A 422 -2.48 -12.48 -8.59
CA GLU A 422 -3.63 -13.27 -8.98
C GLU A 422 -3.34 -14.02 -10.28
N TRP A 423 -3.87 -15.24 -10.43
CA TRP A 423 -3.77 -16.01 -11.66
C TRP A 423 -4.88 -15.60 -12.63
N LYS A 424 -4.55 -14.80 -13.65
CA LYS A 424 -5.52 -14.30 -14.64
C LYS A 424 -4.85 -13.95 -15.97
N ALA A 425 -5.65 -13.83 -17.02
CA ALA A 425 -5.16 -13.33 -18.31
C ALA A 425 -4.65 -11.88 -18.15
N PRO A 426 -3.42 -11.56 -18.58
CA PRO A 426 -2.88 -10.21 -18.48
C PRO A 426 -3.65 -9.24 -19.39
N PHE A 427 -4.03 -8.08 -18.84
CA PHE A 427 -4.63 -6.99 -19.61
C PHE A 427 -3.54 -6.31 -20.45
N GLY A 428 -3.69 -6.28 -21.77
CA GLY A 428 -2.68 -5.63 -22.63
C GLY A 428 -2.70 -5.96 -24.12
N GLN A 429 -3.75 -6.57 -24.67
CA GLN A 429 -3.93 -6.48 -26.13
C GLN A 429 -4.49 -5.12 -26.48
N ILE A 430 -3.80 -4.46 -27.40
CA ILE A 430 -4.43 -3.59 -28.40
C ILE A 430 -5.63 -4.39 -28.89
N GLU A 431 -6.84 -3.92 -28.57
CA GLU A 431 -8.04 -4.30 -29.31
C GLU A 431 -7.77 -3.85 -30.75
N GLY A 432 -7.11 -4.71 -31.54
CA GLY A 432 -7.23 -4.64 -32.98
C GLY A 432 -8.72 -4.69 -33.30
N PRO A 433 -9.17 -4.06 -34.39
CA PRO A 433 -10.61 -3.90 -34.66
C PRO A 433 -11.29 -5.24 -34.42
N VAL A 434 -12.08 -5.32 -33.36
CA VAL A 434 -12.96 -6.44 -33.14
C VAL A 434 -13.97 -6.29 -34.26
N GLU A 435 -13.72 -6.96 -35.39
CA GLU A 435 -14.78 -7.17 -36.36
C GLU A 435 -15.91 -7.84 -35.57
N GLU A 436 -17.01 -7.10 -35.41
CA GLU A 436 -18.20 -7.53 -34.67
C GLU A 436 -18.56 -8.96 -35.10
N GLY A 437 -18.27 -9.93 -34.22
CA GLY A 437 -18.65 -11.34 -34.41
C GLY A 437 -17.53 -12.38 -34.42
N SER A 438 -16.25 -12.01 -34.46
CA SER A 438 -15.15 -13.00 -34.48
C SER A 438 -14.46 -13.14 -33.12
N THR A 439 -15.07 -13.85 -32.18
CA THR A 439 -14.23 -14.63 -31.25
C THR A 439 -13.49 -15.64 -32.12
N VAL A 440 -12.16 -15.78 -31.94
CA VAL A 440 -11.37 -16.79 -32.68
C VAL A 440 -11.93 -18.17 -32.34
N SER A 441 -12.88 -18.64 -33.14
CA SER A 441 -13.50 -19.94 -32.96
C SER A 441 -12.60 -20.97 -33.62
N VAL A 442 -12.20 -21.97 -32.83
CA VAL A 442 -11.38 -23.09 -33.32
C VAL A 442 -12.05 -23.80 -34.49
N ASP A 443 -13.39 -23.90 -34.50
CA ASP A 443 -14.09 -24.55 -35.60
C ASP A 443 -14.02 -23.74 -36.91
N ALA A 444 -13.94 -22.40 -36.82
CA ALA A 444 -13.66 -21.55 -37.98
C ALA A 444 -12.19 -21.65 -38.41
N ALA A 445 -11.25 -21.74 -37.45
CA ALA A 445 -9.83 -21.94 -37.72
C ALA A 445 -9.55 -23.31 -38.37
N LEU A 446 -10.25 -24.38 -37.94
CA LEU A 446 -10.17 -25.71 -38.50
C LEU A 446 -10.72 -25.75 -39.94
N LYS A 447 -11.83 -25.06 -40.22
CA LYS A 447 -12.39 -24.97 -41.58
C LYS A 447 -11.51 -24.20 -42.57
N SER A 448 -10.70 -23.27 -42.05
CA SER A 448 -9.78 -22.46 -42.85
C SER A 448 -8.36 -23.04 -42.94
N LEU A 449 -8.16 -24.27 -42.44
CA LEU A 449 -6.86 -24.94 -42.54
C LEU A 449 -6.45 -25.16 -44.00
N PRO A 450 -5.21 -24.79 -44.38
CA PRO A 450 -4.67 -25.13 -45.68
C PRO A 450 -4.68 -26.66 -45.90
N PRO A 451 -4.98 -27.14 -47.14
CA PRO A 451 -4.86 -28.56 -47.45
C PRO A 451 -3.41 -29.01 -47.23
N MET A 452 -3.25 -30.17 -46.59
CA MET A 452 -1.95 -30.76 -46.31
C MET A 452 -1.19 -30.94 -47.62
N ARG A 453 -0.03 -30.28 -47.76
CA ARG A 453 0.86 -30.58 -48.87
C ARG A 453 1.50 -31.94 -48.57
N GLU A 454 1.18 -32.95 -49.36
CA GLU A 454 2.03 -34.15 -49.40
C GLU A 454 3.45 -33.67 -49.68
N ALA A 455 4.38 -34.04 -48.80
CA ALA A 455 5.78 -33.85 -49.09
C ALA A 455 6.08 -34.66 -50.35
N ALA A 456 6.05 -33.99 -51.51
CA ALA A 456 6.63 -34.53 -52.72
C ALA A 456 8.04 -34.97 -52.32
N PRO A 457 8.44 -36.24 -52.59
CA PRO A 457 9.77 -36.68 -52.26
C PRO A 457 10.71 -35.65 -52.86
N ALA A 458 11.64 -35.14 -52.05
CA ALA A 458 12.68 -34.25 -52.47
C ALA A 458 13.29 -34.88 -53.73
N THR A 459 12.85 -34.37 -54.87
CA THR A 459 13.34 -34.82 -56.15
C THR A 459 14.73 -34.24 -56.11
N THR A 460 15.70 -35.12 -55.90
CA THR A 460 17.11 -34.88 -56.15
C THR A 460 17.14 -34.07 -57.42
N THR A 461 17.41 -32.77 -57.28
CA THR A 461 17.59 -31.92 -58.44
C THR A 461 18.94 -32.35 -58.97
N GLU A 462 18.90 -33.34 -59.85
CA GLU A 462 20.02 -33.69 -60.71
C GLU A 462 20.54 -32.40 -61.31
N ALA A 463 21.85 -32.23 -61.17
CA ALA A 463 22.62 -31.19 -61.78
C ALA A 463 22.28 -31.08 -63.27
N GLN A 464 21.66 -29.98 -63.67
CA GLN A 464 21.65 -29.54 -65.06
C GLN A 464 22.36 -28.19 -65.17
N ASN A 465 23.59 -28.30 -65.64
CA ASN A 465 24.32 -27.39 -66.52
C ASN A 465 24.46 -25.92 -66.10
N SER A 466 25.65 -25.65 -65.56
CA SER A 466 26.44 -24.45 -65.72
C SER A 466 26.29 -23.78 -67.10
N PRO A 467 26.12 -22.45 -67.16
CA PRO A 467 26.75 -21.63 -68.18
C PRO A 467 28.09 -21.13 -67.65
N LYS A 468 29.14 -21.54 -68.36
CA LYS A 468 30.54 -21.12 -68.21
C LYS A 468 30.63 -19.59 -68.33
N VAL A 469 30.98 -18.91 -67.24
CA VAL A 469 31.45 -17.51 -67.27
C VAL A 469 32.86 -17.50 -66.68
N ALA A 470 33.75 -16.87 -67.44
CA ALA A 470 35.19 -16.89 -67.30
C ALA A 470 35.69 -16.30 -65.97
N SER A 471 36.74 -16.93 -65.41
CA SER A 471 37.59 -16.36 -64.38
C SER A 471 38.31 -15.09 -64.87
N PRO A 472 38.62 -14.18 -63.95
CA PRO A 472 40.03 -13.91 -63.71
C PRO A 472 40.41 -13.96 -62.23
N THR A 473 41.52 -14.67 -62.01
CA THR A 473 42.64 -14.41 -61.08
C THR A 473 42.35 -14.20 -59.60
N ALA A 474 42.72 -15.20 -58.81
CA ALA A 474 42.93 -15.11 -57.36
C ALA A 474 44.41 -14.78 -57.07
N ASP A 475 44.66 -13.65 -56.42
CA ASP A 475 45.90 -13.44 -55.68
C ASP A 475 45.81 -14.20 -54.36
N THR A 476 46.86 -14.98 -54.12
CA THR A 476 47.02 -15.86 -52.98
C THR A 476 47.72 -15.09 -51.87
N TYR A 477 47.11 -14.99 -50.68
CA TYR A 477 47.84 -14.74 -49.44
C TYR A 477 47.49 -15.82 -48.44
N VAL A 478 48.43 -16.76 -48.29
CA VAL A 478 48.52 -17.72 -47.18
C VAL A 478 49.22 -16.98 -46.04
N MET A 479 48.60 -16.92 -44.86
CA MET A 479 49.32 -16.55 -43.64
C MET A 479 49.42 -17.79 -42.75
N GLU A 480 50.63 -18.35 -42.77
CA GLU A 480 51.12 -19.43 -41.93
C GLU A 480 51.25 -18.94 -40.48
N LEU A 481 50.73 -19.74 -39.54
CA LEU A 481 50.90 -19.54 -38.10
C LEU A 481 52.07 -20.41 -37.64
N GLU A 482 53.15 -19.78 -37.17
CA GLU A 482 54.17 -20.45 -36.34
C GLU A 482 54.33 -19.77 -34.97
N PRO A 483 54.79 -20.53 -33.95
CA PRO A 483 54.43 -20.30 -32.57
C PRO A 483 55.52 -19.59 -31.74
N ALA A 484 55.07 -19.12 -30.58
CA ALA A 484 55.82 -18.39 -29.57
C ALA A 484 57.00 -19.17 -28.96
N THR A 485 58.12 -18.46 -28.74
CA THR A 485 59.06 -18.75 -27.65
C THR A 485 59.50 -17.45 -26.97
N ALA A 486 59.60 -17.52 -25.64
CA ALA A 486 59.84 -16.42 -24.72
C ALA A 486 61.26 -16.49 -24.13
N LYS A 487 61.91 -15.32 -23.88
CA LYS A 487 62.72 -15.00 -22.67
C LYS A 487 63.33 -13.56 -22.71
N PRO A 488 63.93 -13.01 -21.63
CA PRO A 488 63.34 -11.90 -20.88
C PRO A 488 64.22 -10.62 -20.74
N ALA A 489 63.59 -9.62 -20.11
CA ALA A 489 64.00 -8.27 -19.62
C ALA A 489 65.49 -8.04 -19.21
N PRO A 490 66.00 -6.78 -19.07
CA PRO A 490 65.56 -5.86 -18.00
C PRO A 490 65.67 -4.32 -18.21
N SER A 491 64.88 -3.61 -17.39
CA SER A 491 65.14 -2.36 -16.63
C SER A 491 65.55 -1.05 -17.34
N ALA A 492 64.73 0.02 -17.18
CA ALA A 492 64.96 1.10 -16.20
C ALA A 492 64.21 2.43 -16.55
N ALA A 493 63.67 3.06 -15.50
CA ALA A 493 63.43 4.52 -15.28
C ALA A 493 62.52 5.29 -16.26
N ALA A 494 61.35 5.84 -15.89
CA ALA A 494 60.98 6.88 -14.90
C ALA A 494 60.55 8.19 -15.62
N ALA A 495 59.28 8.61 -15.46
CA ALA A 495 58.80 10.00 -15.28
C ALA A 495 57.26 10.13 -15.52
N THR A 496 56.56 10.35 -14.39
CA THR A 496 55.39 11.19 -14.00
C THR A 496 54.46 11.91 -15.03
N PRO A 497 53.29 12.48 -14.63
CA PRO A 497 51.96 12.08 -15.12
C PRO A 497 51.14 13.20 -15.79
N GLN A 498 50.09 12.87 -16.55
CA GLN A 498 49.09 13.85 -17.01
C GLN A 498 47.66 13.44 -16.60
N GLN A 499 46.99 14.41 -15.98
CA GLN A 499 45.62 14.42 -15.48
C GLN A 499 44.63 14.91 -16.59
N PRO A 500 43.30 14.90 -16.37
CA PRO A 500 42.31 14.43 -17.33
C PRO A 500 41.62 15.55 -18.14
N SER A 501 41.17 15.22 -19.37
CA SER A 501 40.40 16.11 -20.22
C SER A 501 38.88 16.04 -19.92
N GLU A 502 38.35 17.19 -19.54
CA GLU A 502 36.95 17.62 -19.44
C GLU A 502 36.04 17.20 -20.61
N GLN A 503 34.83 16.76 -20.28
CA GLN A 503 33.68 16.68 -21.19
C GLN A 503 32.78 17.92 -21.00
N ARG A 504 32.51 18.65 -22.09
CA ARG A 504 31.57 19.78 -22.13
C ARG A 504 30.18 19.31 -22.57
N PRO A 505 29.08 19.82 -21.95
CA PRO A 505 27.72 19.47 -22.33
C PRO A 505 27.21 20.23 -23.56
N PHE A 506 26.42 19.52 -24.37
CA PHE A 506 25.76 19.96 -25.60
C PHE A 506 24.58 20.91 -25.30
N PHE A 507 24.64 22.14 -25.84
CA PHE A 507 23.54 23.09 -25.89
C PHE A 507 22.75 22.94 -27.19
N GLY A 508 21.47 22.58 -27.10
CA GLY A 508 20.50 22.66 -28.20
C GLY A 508 19.34 23.56 -27.80
N GLY A 509 19.38 24.82 -28.24
CA GLY A 509 18.30 25.80 -28.04
C GLY A 509 17.15 25.63 -29.04
N ALA A 510 15.97 26.10 -28.62
CA ALA A 510 14.74 26.18 -29.41
C ALA A 510 14.81 27.27 -30.51
N PRO A 511 13.95 27.19 -31.55
CA PRO A 511 13.54 28.35 -32.33
C PRO A 511 12.09 28.78 -32.04
N ASP A 512 11.93 30.08 -31.77
CA ASP A 512 10.67 30.84 -31.78
C ASP A 512 9.98 30.85 -33.15
N ASP A 513 8.64 30.84 -33.16
CA ASP A 513 7.80 31.37 -34.25
C ASP A 513 6.60 32.17 -33.66
N PRO A 514 6.43 33.47 -33.98
CA PRO A 514 5.36 34.30 -33.43
C PRO A 514 4.15 34.43 -34.39
N GLY A 515 3.00 33.87 -34.01
CA GLY A 515 1.74 33.95 -34.77
C GLY A 515 0.64 34.78 -34.10
N VAL A 516 0.58 36.06 -34.47
CA VAL A 516 -0.57 36.98 -34.64
C VAL A 516 -1.74 37.03 -33.63
N LYS A 517 -1.97 38.25 -33.12
CA LYS A 517 -3.18 38.71 -32.39
C LYS A 517 -4.32 39.00 -33.37
N ASP A 518 -5.54 38.60 -33.02
CA ASP A 518 -6.73 39.39 -33.35
C ASP A 518 -7.70 39.47 -32.16
N ARG A 519 -8.10 40.72 -31.86
CA ARG A 519 -9.10 41.12 -30.87
C ARG A 519 -10.38 41.47 -31.63
N ARG A 520 -11.54 41.00 -31.15
CA ARG A 520 -12.81 41.75 -30.89
C ARG A 520 -13.90 40.76 -30.44
N LEU A 521 -14.40 40.90 -29.20
CA LEU A 521 -15.76 41.35 -28.81
C LEU A 521 -16.85 40.32 -29.19
N GLU A 522 -17.66 39.71 -28.30
CA GLU A 522 -18.53 40.27 -27.23
C GLU A 522 -18.87 39.22 -26.12
N PRO A 523 -19.49 39.62 -24.98
CA PRO A 523 -19.67 38.79 -23.78
C PRO A 523 -21.13 38.34 -23.46
N GLU A 524 -21.21 37.37 -22.52
CA GLU A 524 -22.35 36.95 -21.66
C GLU A 524 -23.42 35.97 -22.24
N PRO A 525 -24.17 35.19 -21.40
CA PRO A 525 -24.36 35.31 -19.95
C PRO A 525 -24.25 34.03 -19.08
N LYS A 526 -24.22 34.33 -17.78
CA LYS A 526 -24.23 33.44 -16.61
C LYS A 526 -25.51 32.60 -16.50
N THR A 527 -25.36 31.29 -16.39
CA THR A 527 -26.43 30.39 -15.91
C THR A 527 -26.39 30.30 -14.38
N ARG A 528 -27.36 30.97 -13.75
CA ARG A 528 -27.81 30.68 -12.38
C ARG A 528 -28.55 29.33 -12.39
N LEU A 529 -28.13 28.39 -11.55
CA LEU A 529 -28.98 27.30 -11.08
C LEU A 529 -28.92 27.26 -9.56
N LYS A 530 -30.08 27.45 -8.94
CA LYS A 530 -30.40 27.24 -7.53
C LYS A 530 -31.76 26.52 -7.49
N LEU A 531 -31.90 25.64 -6.49
CA LEU A 531 -33.07 24.82 -6.08
C LEU A 531 -33.10 23.45 -6.79
N PHE A 532 -33.00 22.30 -6.11
CA PHE A 532 -33.37 21.91 -4.74
C PHE A 532 -32.23 21.31 -3.92
#